data_AF-A0A2U3KKM9-F1
#
_entry.id   AF-A0A2U3KKM9-F1
#
_cell.length_a   1.000
_cell.length_b   1.000
_cell.length_c   1.000
_cell.angle_alpha   90.00
_cell.angle_beta   90.00
_cell.angle_gamma   90.00
#
_symmetry.space_group_name_H-M   'P 1'
#
loop_
_entity.id
_entity.type
_entity.pdbx_description
1 polymer ?
#
loop_
_entity_poly.entity_id
_entity_poly.type
_entity_poly.pdbx_seq_one_letter_code
_entity_poly.pdbx_strand_id
1 'polypeptide(L)' 'MRKEREELILELRKALANVKVLKGLLPICAWCKKIRDDKGYWQQIEAYISDRSEADFSHGICPSCAEKARESKDSTS' A
#
# COMPACT_ATOMS: atom_id res chain seq x y z
N MET A 1 25.70 -1.99 31.41
CA MET A 1 26.32 -1.07 30.42
C MET A 1 26.32 -1.60 28.98
N ARG A 2 27.10 -2.62 28.58
CA ARG A 2 27.16 -3.04 27.16
C ARG A 2 25.92 -3.82 26.69
N LYS A 3 25.38 -4.71 27.53
CA LYS A 3 24.15 -5.50 27.27
C LYS A 3 22.88 -4.65 27.20
N GLU A 4 22.65 -3.77 28.18
CA GLU A 4 21.48 -2.88 28.19
C GLU A 4 21.44 -1.99 26.94
N ARG A 5 22.62 -1.57 26.44
CA ARG A 5 22.72 -0.81 25.19
C ARG A 5 22.32 -1.66 23.97
N GLU A 6 22.70 -2.93 23.93
CA GLU A 6 22.36 -3.84 22.82
C GLU A 6 20.86 -4.20 22.83
N GLU A 7 20.27 -4.42 24.01
CA GLU A 7 18.84 -4.66 24.18
C GLU A 7 18.02 -3.43 23.77
N LEU A 8 18.43 -2.24 24.21
CA LEU A 8 17.78 -0.98 23.81
C LEU A 8 17.90 -0.73 22.30
N ILE A 9 19.03 -1.06 21.68
CA ILE A 9 19.18 -0.96 20.21
C ILE A 9 18.23 -1.93 19.50
N LEU A 10 18.06 -3.15 20.02
CA LEU A 10 17.14 -4.13 19.45
C LEU A 10 15.68 -3.67 19.58
N GLU A 11 15.31 -3.14 20.74
CA GLU A 11 13.98 -2.62 21.03
C GLU A 11 13.64 -1.39 20.18
N LEU A 12 14.56 -0.44 20.06
CA LEU A 12 14.42 0.73 19.19
C LEU A 12 14.30 0.32 17.72
N ARG A 13 15.04 -0.71 17.27
CA ARG A 13 14.92 -1.25 15.91
C ARG A 13 13.55 -1.87 15.66
N LYS A 14 13.00 -2.61 16.64
CA LYS A 14 11.63 -3.16 16.56
C LYS A 14 10.58 -2.06 16.54
N ALA A 15 10.70 -1.05 17.40
CA ALA A 15 9.79 0.09 17.42
C ALA A 15 9.83 0.89 16.11
N LEU A 16 11.03 1.13 15.54
CA LEU A 16 11.20 1.77 14.23
C LEU A 16 10.61 0.95 13.08
N ALA A 17 10.70 -0.38 13.14
CA ALA A 17 10.04 -1.25 12.15
C ALA A 17 8.52 -1.08 12.19
N ASN A 18 7.94 -0.88 13.37
CA ASN A 18 6.49 -0.71 13.58
C ASN A 18 5.97 0.71 13.29
N VAL A 19 6.83 1.74 13.26
CA VAL A 19 6.44 3.15 12.97
C VAL A 19 6.29 3.44 11.47
N LYS A 20 6.50 2.45 10.59
CA LYS A 20 6.21 2.57 9.14
C LYS A 20 4.72 2.70 8.80
N VAL A 21 3.85 2.85 9.79
CA VAL A 21 2.43 3.17 9.61
C VAL A 21 2.28 4.66 9.24
N LEU A 22 2.26 4.90 7.92
CA LEU A 22 1.56 5.97 7.21
C LEU A 22 1.62 7.38 7.83
N LYS A 23 2.72 8.12 7.57
CA LYS A 23 2.69 9.59 7.73
C LYS A 23 1.83 10.24 6.63
N GLY A 24 0.56 10.47 6.98
CA GLY A 24 -0.26 11.65 6.72
C GLY A 24 -0.76 11.95 5.30
N LEU A 25 0.11 11.97 4.28
CA LEU A 25 -0.29 12.38 2.92
C LEU A 25 0.59 11.72 1.87
N LEU A 26 0.01 10.81 1.08
CA LEU A 26 0.69 10.15 -0.03
C LEU A 26 0.42 10.92 -1.34
N PRO A 27 1.45 11.41 -2.03
CA PRO A 27 1.29 12.03 -3.34
C PRO A 27 0.82 10.99 -4.36
N ILE A 28 -0.43 11.10 -4.80
CA ILE A 28 -1.06 10.24 -5.81
C ILE A 28 -1.15 10.99 -7.14
N CYS A 29 -0.82 10.32 -8.24
CA CYS A 29 -1.00 10.88 -9.58
C CYS A 29 -2.50 11.04 -9.86
N ALA A 30 -2.94 12.26 -10.18
CA ALA A 30 -4.34 12.53 -10.46
C ALA A 30 -4.90 11.70 -11.64
N TRP A 31 -4.05 11.40 -12.63
CA TRP A 31 -4.42 10.68 -13.86
C TRP A 31 -4.44 9.16 -13.68
N CYS A 32 -3.33 8.56 -13.23
CA CYS A 32 -3.17 7.10 -13.20
C CYS A 32 -3.21 6.49 -11.79
N LYS A 33 -3.42 7.30 -10.75
CA LYS A 33 -3.51 6.90 -9.34
C LYS A 33 -2.29 6.20 -8.74
N LYS A 34 -1.15 6.16 -9.44
CA LYS A 34 0.13 5.71 -8.87
C LYS A 34 0.55 6.59 -7.68
N ILE A 35 1.22 6.00 -6.69
CA ILE A 35 1.82 6.70 -5.55
C ILE A 35 3.27 7.02 -5.87
N ARG A 36 3.70 8.25 -5.54
CA ARG A 36 5.11 8.62 -5.54
C ARG A 36 5.73 8.32 -4.18
N ASP A 37 6.80 7.53 -4.16
CA ASP A 37 7.52 7.21 -2.93
C ASP A 37 8.53 8.30 -2.53
N ASP A 38 9.20 8.08 -1.40
CA ASP A 38 10.20 8.99 -0.83
C ASP A 38 11.45 9.17 -1.72
N LYS A 39 11.67 8.26 -2.68
CA LYS A 39 12.75 8.34 -3.68
C LYS A 39 12.31 9.04 -4.97
N GLY A 40 11.02 9.40 -5.08
CA GLY A 40 10.45 10.06 -6.24
C GLY A 40 9.94 9.11 -7.32
N TYR A 41 9.95 7.79 -7.11
CA TYR A 41 9.46 6.82 -8.08
C TYR A 41 7.95 6.63 -7.99
N TRP A 42 7.31 6.44 -9.14
CA TRP A 42 5.87 6.18 -9.25
C TRP A 42 5.59 4.69 -9.32
N GLN A 43 4.80 4.19 -8.37
CA GLN A 43 4.43 2.78 -8.27
C GLN A 43 2.93 2.57 -8.03
N GLN A 44 2.45 1.35 -8.25
CA GLN A 44 1.05 0.99 -7.96
C GLN A 44 0.78 1.09 -6.46
N ILE A 45 -0.49 1.34 -6.10
CA ILE A 45 -0.89 1.55 -4.71
C ILE A 45 -0.64 0.28 -3.88
N GLU A 46 -1.01 -0.86 -4.45
CA GLU A 46 -0.87 -2.19 -3.86
C GLU A 46 0.60 -2.46 -3.53
N ALA A 47 1.51 -2.22 -4.48
CA ALA A 47 2.94 -2.38 -4.28
C ALA A 47 3.47 -1.48 -3.16
N TYR A 48 3.03 -0.21 -3.13
CA TYR A 48 3.43 0.74 -2.10
C TYR A 48 2.98 0.31 -0.70
N ILE A 49 1.75 -0.18 -0.56
CA ILE A 49 1.15 -0.59 0.72
C ILE A 49 1.76 -1.92 1.19
N SER A 50 1.92 -2.91 0.33
CA SER A 50 2.52 -4.20 0.70
C SER A 50 3.99 -4.07 1.12
N ASP A 51 4.75 -3.12 0.56
CA ASP A 51 6.14 -2.84 1.00
C ASP A 51 6.21 -2.18 2.40
N ARG A 52 5.11 -1.62 2.89
CA ARG A 52 5.05 -0.79 4.13
C ARG A 52 4.10 -1.32 5.18
N SER A 53 3.45 -2.46 4.95
CA SER A 53 2.49 -3.07 5.86
C SER A 53 2.49 -4.59 5.68
N GLU A 54 1.81 -5.30 6.57
CA GLU A 54 1.61 -6.75 6.47
C GLU A 54 0.37 -7.10 5.61
N ALA A 55 -0.08 -6.18 4.74
CA ALA A 55 -1.29 -6.36 3.95
C ALA A 55 -1.03 -7.15 2.65
N ASP A 56 -1.80 -8.21 2.48
CA ASP A 56 -1.92 -8.97 1.22
C ASP A 56 -3.17 -8.56 0.45
N PHE A 57 -3.07 -8.55 -0.89
CA PHE A 57 -4.17 -8.19 -1.78
C PHE A 57 -4.64 -9.38 -2.60
N SER A 58 -5.96 -9.53 -2.71
CA SER A 58 -6.59 -10.48 -3.64
C SER A 58 -7.43 -9.72 -4.67
N HIS A 59 -7.73 -10.39 -5.79
CA HIS A 59 -8.53 -9.80 -6.86
C HIS A 59 -9.97 -10.29 -6.77
N GLY A 60 -10.91 -9.35 -6.68
CA GLY A 60 -12.35 -9.60 -6.66
C GLY A 60 -13.11 -8.53 -7.43
N ILE A 61 -14.34 -8.85 -7.84
CA ILE A 61 -15.25 -7.90 -8.50
C ILE A 61 -16.42 -7.61 -7.56
N CYS A 62 -16.69 -6.34 -7.28
CA CYS A 62 -17.84 -5.97 -6.46
C CYS A 62 -19.15 -6.11 -7.28
N PRO A 63 -20.33 -6.23 -6.64
CA PRO A 63 -21.59 -6.41 -7.33
C PRO A 63 -21.88 -5.35 -8.40
N SER A 64 -21.58 -4.08 -8.13
CA SER A 64 -21.84 -2.98 -9.08
C SER A 64 -20.91 -3.02 -10.31
N CYS A 65 -19.65 -3.45 -10.15
CA CYS A 65 -18.77 -3.66 -11.30
C CYS A 65 -19.20 -4.88 -12.12
N ALA A 66 -19.67 -5.94 -11.46
CA ALA A 66 -20.19 -7.13 -12.15
C ALA A 66 -21.45 -6.80 -12.96
N GLU A 67 -22.33 -5.94 -12.44
CA GLU A 67 -23.52 -5.45 -13.13
C GLU A 67 -23.17 -4.65 -14.39
N LYS A 68 -22.29 -3.64 -14.28
CA LYS A 68 -21.80 -2.86 -15.44
C LYS A 68 -21.15 -3.73 -16.51
N ALA A 69 -20.39 -4.75 -16.10
CA ALA A 69 -19.76 -5.68 -17.03
C ALA A 69 -20.78 -6.51 -17.82
N ARG A 70 -21.98 -6.76 -17.26
CA ARG A 70 -23.10 -7.41 -17.97
C ARG A 70 -23.75 -6.43 -18.95
N GLU A 71 -24.05 -5.21 -18.52
CA GLU A 71 -24.64 -4.15 -19.36
C GLU A 71 -23.78 -3.83 -20.60
N SER A 72 -22.45 -3.85 -20.44
CA SER A 72 -21.52 -3.60 -21.57
C SER A 72 -21.48 -4.73 -22.61
N LYS A 73 -21.94 -5.94 -22.27
CA LYS A 73 -21.98 -7.07 -23.21
C LYS A 73 -23.26 -7.09 -24.05
N ASP A 74 -24.31 -6.41 -23.59
CA ASP A 74 -25.62 -6.39 -24.26
C ASP A 74 -25.73 -5.30 -25.35
N SER A 75 -24.71 -4.43 -25.49
CA SER A 75 -24.66 -3.34 -26.48
C SER A 75 -23.88 -3.68 -27.76
N THR A 76 -23.38 -4.91 -27.87
CA THR A 76 -22.69 -5.43 -29.08
C THR A 76 -23.45 -6.60 -29.71
N SER A 77 -24.76 -6.73 -29.45
CA SER A 77 -25.60 -7.76 -30.08
C SER A 77 -26.56 -7.19 -31.11
#